data_AF-A0A383EWE0-F1
#
_entry.id   AF-A0A383EWE0-F1
#
_cell.length_a   1.000
_cell.length_b   1.000
_cell.length_c   1.000
_cell.angle_alpha   90.00
_cell.angle_beta   90.00
_cell.angle_gamma   90.00
#
_symmetry.space_group_name_H-M   'P 1'
#
loop_
_entity.id
_entity.type
_entity.pdbx_description
1 polymer ?
#
loop_
_entity_poly.entity_id
_entity_poly.type
_entity_poly.pdbx_seq_one_letter_code
_entity_poly.pdbx_strand_id
1 'polypeptide(L)'
;TGEDKTNTNNPVMAAEPGTFEQLPTGTEFQTFDPQHPTTAFKDFTKSIIRSIASSLNISYTTLANDLESVNYSSIRQGALEERNYFQCEQYKITRNFHDIVYANWLEMVLLTDLLNGLPASKFPKFNQPIWRARGWQWIDPKKEVEALKVGVENGFLSHQDVQASYGRDVEDVFSQIQSDKELAEKFGIQLAFEPFGQKQIQQNEPKEVEEEEEK
;
A
#
# COMPACT_ATOMS: atom_id res chain seq x y z
N THR A 1 -70.64 -23.10 1.59
CA THR A 1 -70.60 -24.55 1.86
C THR A 1 -69.22 -24.87 2.37
N GLY A 2 -69.10 -25.40 3.59
CA GLY A 2 -67.85 -25.86 4.19
C GLY A 2 -67.21 -24.88 5.18
N GLU A 3 -67.81 -24.78 6.37
CA GLU A 3 -67.14 -24.23 7.57
C GLU A 3 -66.04 -25.20 8.02
N ASP A 4 -64.77 -24.87 7.82
CA ASP A 4 -63.68 -25.52 8.54
C ASP A 4 -63.41 -24.76 9.84
N LYS A 5 -64.28 -25.01 10.83
CA LYS A 5 -63.99 -24.68 12.23
C LYS A 5 -63.13 -25.81 12.80
N THR A 6 -61.85 -25.56 12.98
CA THR A 6 -61.03 -26.41 13.85
C THR A 6 -61.60 -26.32 15.26
N ASN A 7 -61.77 -27.48 15.89
CA ASN A 7 -62.53 -27.69 17.13
C ASN A 7 -61.73 -27.29 18.39
N THR A 8 -61.09 -26.13 18.33
CA THR A 8 -60.35 -25.50 19.41
C THR A 8 -60.66 -24.02 19.30
N ASN A 9 -61.12 -23.38 20.37
CA ASN A 9 -61.54 -21.97 20.42
C ASN A 9 -60.39 -20.96 20.18
N ASN A 10 -59.36 -21.35 19.43
CA ASN A 10 -58.23 -20.55 19.03
C ASN A 10 -58.53 -19.95 17.65
N PRO A 11 -58.50 -18.63 17.49
CA PRO A 11 -58.59 -18.02 16.17
C PRO A 11 -57.42 -18.50 15.32
N VAL A 12 -57.72 -19.18 14.21
CA VAL A 12 -56.72 -19.53 13.20
C VAL A 12 -56.40 -18.26 12.43
N MET A 13 -55.24 -17.67 12.69
CA MET A 13 -54.78 -16.49 11.97
C MET A 13 -54.03 -16.91 10.70
N ALA A 14 -54.68 -16.78 9.54
CA ALA A 14 -54.04 -16.85 8.24
C ALA A 14 -53.89 -15.42 7.70
N ALA A 15 -52.66 -15.00 7.41
CA ALA A 15 -52.37 -13.67 6.88
C ALA A 15 -52.01 -13.78 5.39
N GLU A 16 -52.81 -13.18 4.52
CA GLU A 16 -52.54 -13.08 3.08
C GLU A 16 -52.12 -11.64 2.70
N PRO A 17 -51.03 -11.43 1.95
CA PRO A 17 -50.58 -10.11 1.56
C PRO A 17 -51.63 -9.32 0.77
N GLY A 18 -51.96 -8.10 1.22
CA GLY A 18 -52.85 -7.18 0.51
C GLY A 18 -54.36 -7.37 0.77
N THR A 19 -54.73 -8.31 1.66
CA THR A 19 -56.12 -8.55 2.05
C THR A 19 -56.35 -8.09 3.49
N PHE A 20 -57.46 -7.40 3.75
CA PHE A 20 -57.91 -7.05 5.10
C PHE A 20 -59.16 -7.85 5.45
N GLU A 21 -59.11 -8.62 6.52
CA GLU A 21 -60.27 -9.35 7.05
C GLU A 21 -61.03 -8.49 8.07
N GLN A 22 -62.35 -8.66 8.13
CA GLN A 22 -63.18 -7.93 9.09
C GLN A 22 -62.97 -8.49 10.51
N LEU A 23 -62.55 -7.63 11.44
CA LEU A 23 -62.34 -8.03 12.83
C LEU A 23 -63.66 -8.29 13.58
N PRO A 24 -63.74 -9.32 14.44
CA PRO A 24 -64.87 -9.52 15.34
C PRO A 24 -65.05 -8.36 16.32
N THR A 25 -66.29 -8.11 16.74
CA THR A 25 -66.63 -7.04 17.69
C THR A 25 -65.86 -7.20 19.00
N GLY A 26 -65.15 -6.14 19.42
CA GLY A 26 -64.33 -6.12 20.63
C GLY A 26 -62.85 -6.47 20.42
N THR A 27 -62.40 -6.65 19.18
CA THR A 27 -60.99 -6.95 18.84
C THR A 27 -60.32 -5.75 18.18
N GLU A 28 -59.07 -5.47 18.56
CA GLU A 28 -58.25 -4.42 17.97
C GLU A 28 -57.23 -4.99 16.97
N PHE A 29 -57.00 -4.27 15.87
CA PHE A 29 -55.93 -4.59 14.93
C PHE A 29 -54.58 -4.20 15.52
N GLN A 30 -53.68 -5.17 15.73
CA GLN A 30 -52.28 -4.88 15.96
C GLN A 30 -51.51 -5.05 14.65
N THR A 31 -50.91 -3.97 14.17
CA THR A 31 -50.05 -4.01 12.99
C THR A 31 -48.85 -4.90 13.28
N PHE A 32 -48.73 -6.00 12.55
CA PHE A 32 -47.51 -6.80 12.49
C PHE A 32 -46.65 -6.28 11.34
N ASP A 33 -45.66 -5.44 11.68
CA ASP A 33 -44.64 -4.98 10.74
C ASP A 33 -43.31 -5.67 11.09
N PRO A 34 -43.00 -6.84 10.48
CA PRO A 34 -41.71 -7.49 10.68
C PRO A 34 -40.63 -6.68 9.95
N GLN A 35 -40.11 -5.66 10.60
CA GLN A 35 -38.96 -4.91 10.07
C GLN A 35 -37.70 -5.78 10.15
N HIS A 36 -37.04 -5.97 9.00
CA HIS A 36 -35.71 -6.57 8.99
C HIS A 36 -34.72 -5.61 9.66
N PRO A 37 -33.88 -6.05 10.61
CA PRO A 37 -32.88 -5.18 11.23
C PRO A 37 -31.82 -4.81 10.18
N THR A 38 -31.96 -3.61 9.60
CA THR A 38 -31.00 -3.05 8.64
C THR A 38 -29.69 -2.62 9.32
N THR A 39 -29.70 -2.49 10.65
CA THR A 39 -28.54 -2.08 11.46
C THR A 39 -27.39 -3.08 11.41
N ALA A 40 -27.67 -4.39 11.30
CA ALA A 40 -26.64 -5.43 11.31
C ALA A 40 -25.96 -5.66 9.94
N PHE A 41 -26.51 -5.11 8.85
CA PHE A 41 -26.01 -5.39 7.50
C PHE A 41 -24.61 -4.82 7.26
N LYS A 42 -24.31 -3.62 7.79
CA LYS A 42 -22.98 -2.99 7.67
C LYS A 42 -21.91 -3.85 8.34
N ASP A 43 -22.16 -4.31 9.56
CA ASP A 43 -21.21 -5.12 10.33
C ASP A 43 -21.01 -6.51 9.72
N PHE A 44 -22.10 -7.13 9.24
CA PHE A 44 -22.03 -8.41 8.54
C PHE A 44 -21.17 -8.32 7.27
N THR A 45 -21.41 -7.31 6.42
CA THR A 45 -20.63 -7.09 5.19
C THR A 45 -19.16 -6.82 5.51
N LYS A 46 -18.88 -5.99 6.53
CA LYS A 46 -17.53 -5.69 6.98
C LYS A 46 -16.80 -6.93 7.50
N SER A 47 -17.50 -7.83 8.19
CA SER A 47 -16.96 -9.11 8.64
C SER A 47 -16.54 -10.00 7.47
N ILE A 48 -17.40 -10.14 6.46
CA ILE A 48 -17.10 -10.93 5.25
C ILE A 48 -15.86 -10.39 4.53
N ILE A 49 -15.81 -9.07 4.27
CA ILE A 49 -14.68 -8.47 3.55
C ILE A 49 -13.39 -8.62 4.36
N ARG A 50 -13.44 -8.53 5.69
CA ARG A 50 -12.28 -8.80 6.55
C ARG A 50 -11.79 -10.24 6.43
N SER A 51 -12.69 -11.23 6.39
CA SER A 51 -12.31 -12.62 6.17
C SER A 51 -11.65 -12.84 4.80
N ILE A 52 -12.16 -12.17 3.75
CA ILE A 52 -11.54 -12.19 2.42
C ILE A 52 -10.17 -11.50 2.43
N ALA A 53 -10.05 -10.36 3.10
CA ALA A 53 -8.77 -9.63 3.22
C ALA A 53 -7.71 -10.51 3.90
N SER A 54 -8.08 -11.19 4.99
CA SER A 54 -7.20 -12.13 5.68
C SER A 54 -6.77 -13.33 4.82
N SER A 55 -7.61 -13.84 3.93
CA SER A 55 -7.23 -14.95 3.04
C SER A 55 -6.29 -14.51 1.91
N LEU A 56 -6.39 -13.26 1.47
CA LEU A 56 -5.55 -12.69 0.42
C LEU A 56 -4.23 -12.08 0.93
N ASN A 57 -4.00 -12.05 2.25
CA ASN A 57 -2.87 -11.35 2.90
C ASN A 57 -2.80 -9.85 2.54
N ILE A 58 -3.96 -9.21 2.39
CA ILE A 58 -4.08 -7.77 2.11
C ILE A 58 -4.86 -7.12 3.24
N SER A 59 -4.57 -5.87 3.58
CA SER A 59 -5.31 -5.15 4.62
C SER A 59 -6.76 -4.87 4.18
N TYR A 60 -7.71 -4.94 5.13
CA TYR A 60 -9.12 -4.58 4.87
C TYR A 60 -9.25 -3.18 4.26
N THR A 61 -8.45 -2.22 4.75
CA THR A 61 -8.46 -0.84 4.25
C THR A 61 -8.12 -0.78 2.77
N THR A 62 -7.11 -1.53 2.32
CA THR A 62 -6.73 -1.58 0.90
C THR A 62 -7.77 -2.32 0.08
N LEU A 63 -8.27 -3.46 0.56
CA LEU A 63 -9.22 -4.28 -0.18
C LEU A 63 -10.60 -3.62 -0.32
N ALA A 64 -11.10 -3.03 0.76
CA ALA A 64 -12.43 -2.41 0.83
C ALA A 64 -12.43 -0.93 0.44
N ASN A 65 -11.25 -0.32 0.28
CA ASN A 65 -11.08 1.14 0.14
C ASN A 65 -11.82 1.93 1.25
N ASP A 66 -11.82 1.37 2.47
CA ASP A 66 -12.49 1.94 3.64
C ASP A 66 -11.45 2.46 4.64
N LEU A 67 -11.43 3.78 4.82
CA LEU A 67 -10.54 4.48 5.77
C LEU A 67 -11.30 5.08 6.97
N GLU A 68 -12.57 4.72 7.20
CA GLU A 68 -13.41 5.34 8.23
C GLU A 68 -12.92 5.11 9.68
N SER A 69 -12.23 4.00 9.95
CA SER A 69 -11.93 3.56 11.33
C SER A 69 -10.45 3.28 11.58
N VAL A 70 -9.56 3.96 10.87
CA VAL A 70 -8.12 3.72 10.97
C VAL A 70 -7.36 5.00 11.27
N ASN A 71 -6.37 4.88 12.16
CA ASN A 71 -5.45 5.96 12.50
C ASN A 71 -4.10 5.76 11.79
N TYR A 72 -3.27 6.80 11.73
CA TYR A 72 -1.98 6.79 11.06
C TYR A 72 -1.10 5.57 11.44
N SER A 73 -1.01 5.25 12.74
CA SER A 73 -0.19 4.14 13.24
C SER A 73 -0.70 2.78 12.75
N SER A 74 -2.02 2.56 12.82
CA SER A 74 -2.66 1.32 12.38
C SER A 74 -2.56 1.09 10.87
N ILE A 75 -2.74 2.15 10.06
CA ILE A 75 -2.54 2.06 8.60
C ILE A 75 -1.08 1.77 8.29
N ARG A 76 -0.14 2.42 9.00
CA ARG A 76 1.29 2.17 8.80
C ARG A 76 1.67 0.73 9.09
N GLN A 77 1.22 0.19 10.20
CA GLN A 77 1.50 -1.20 10.53
C GLN A 77 0.88 -2.15 9.51
N GLY A 78 -0.38 -1.95 9.12
CA GLY A 78 -1.03 -2.76 8.08
C GLY A 78 -0.32 -2.71 6.73
N ALA A 79 0.10 -1.51 6.30
CA ALA A 79 0.84 -1.33 5.06
C ALA A 79 2.23 -1.97 5.10
N LEU A 80 2.91 -1.99 6.25
CA LEU A 80 4.22 -2.65 6.39
C LEU A 80 4.12 -4.17 6.23
N GLU A 81 3.14 -4.79 6.87
CA GLU A 81 2.89 -6.24 6.73
C GLU A 81 2.51 -6.60 5.28
N GLU A 82 1.62 -5.82 4.67
CA GLU A 82 1.20 -6.00 3.28
C GLU A 82 2.40 -5.89 2.31
N ARG A 83 3.30 -4.94 2.54
CA ARG A 83 4.54 -4.80 1.76
C ARG A 83 5.47 -5.99 1.95
N ASN A 84 5.63 -6.48 3.16
CA ASN A 84 6.47 -7.64 3.44
C ASN A 84 5.96 -8.87 2.66
N TYR A 85 4.65 -9.10 2.66
CA TYR A 85 4.02 -10.14 1.85
C TYR A 85 4.33 -9.97 0.36
N PHE A 86 4.15 -8.76 -0.20
CA PHE A 86 4.47 -8.52 -1.61
C PHE A 86 5.97 -8.65 -1.93
N GLN A 87 6.88 -8.32 -1.00
CA GLN A 87 8.31 -8.56 -1.16
C GLN A 87 8.61 -10.06 -1.26
N CYS A 88 7.94 -10.90 -0.45
CA CYS A 88 8.04 -12.35 -0.57
C CYS A 88 7.53 -12.84 -1.94
N GLU A 89 6.40 -12.33 -2.42
CA GLU A 89 5.87 -12.68 -3.75
C GLU A 89 6.82 -12.25 -4.88
N GLN A 90 7.37 -11.02 -4.81
CA GLN A 90 8.38 -10.55 -5.76
C GLN A 90 9.62 -11.46 -5.74
N TYR A 91 10.11 -11.83 -4.56
CA TYR A 91 11.25 -12.75 -4.43
C TYR A 91 10.96 -14.12 -5.05
N LYS A 92 9.75 -14.68 -4.86
CA LYS A 92 9.34 -15.94 -5.50
C LYS A 92 9.37 -15.84 -7.02
N ILE A 93 8.85 -14.75 -7.59
CA ILE A 93 8.85 -14.52 -9.04
C ILE A 93 10.29 -14.34 -9.56
N THR A 94 11.13 -13.60 -8.84
CA THR A 94 12.55 -13.46 -9.18
C THR A 94 13.23 -14.83 -9.26
N ARG A 95 13.12 -15.63 -8.21
CA ARG A 95 13.81 -16.91 -8.10
C ARG A 95 13.28 -17.99 -9.05
N ASN A 96 11.96 -18.07 -9.21
CA ASN A 96 11.33 -19.15 -9.95
C ASN A 96 11.13 -18.83 -11.44
N PHE A 97 11.27 -17.57 -11.83
CA PHE A 97 11.08 -17.15 -13.22
C PHE A 97 12.28 -16.38 -13.76
N HIS A 98 12.62 -15.24 -13.16
CA HIS A 98 13.66 -14.37 -13.71
C HIS A 98 15.05 -15.02 -13.71
N ASP A 99 15.45 -15.64 -12.60
CA ASP A 99 16.75 -16.32 -12.49
C ASP A 99 16.87 -17.46 -13.51
N ILE A 100 15.80 -18.24 -13.70
CA ILE A 100 15.79 -19.38 -14.63
C ILE A 100 15.86 -18.89 -16.08
N VAL A 101 15.02 -17.92 -16.43
CA VAL A 101 14.97 -17.36 -17.79
C VAL A 101 16.29 -16.68 -18.14
N TYR A 102 16.85 -15.89 -17.22
CA TYR A 102 18.11 -15.20 -17.43
C TYR A 102 19.29 -16.16 -17.58
N ALA A 103 19.37 -17.20 -16.73
CA ALA A 103 20.41 -18.21 -16.83
C ALA A 103 20.39 -18.92 -18.19
N ASN A 104 19.22 -19.38 -18.63
CA ASN A 104 19.07 -20.06 -19.93
C ASN A 104 19.37 -19.12 -21.11
N TRP A 105 18.91 -17.87 -21.03
CA TRP A 105 19.21 -16.86 -22.03
C TRP A 105 20.72 -16.60 -22.12
N LEU A 106 21.38 -16.37 -20.98
CA LEU A 106 22.80 -16.06 -20.92
C LEU A 106 23.65 -17.24 -21.41
N GLU A 107 23.29 -18.48 -21.07
CA GLU A 107 23.96 -19.67 -21.55
C GLU A 107 23.91 -19.75 -23.08
N MET A 108 22.73 -19.59 -23.67
CA MET A 108 22.56 -19.61 -25.12
C MET A 108 23.35 -18.50 -25.82
N VAL A 109 23.32 -17.29 -25.27
CA VAL A 109 24.03 -16.13 -25.82
C VAL A 109 25.55 -16.33 -25.80
N LEU A 110 26.11 -16.93 -24.74
CA LEU A 110 27.54 -17.25 -24.67
C LEU A 110 27.94 -18.38 -25.61
N LEU A 111 27.08 -19.37 -25.82
CA LEU A 111 27.35 -20.50 -26.74
C LEU A 111 27.26 -20.10 -28.22
N THR A 112 26.42 -19.12 -28.55
CA THR A 112 26.21 -18.63 -29.92
C THR A 112 27.09 -17.43 -30.28
N ASP A 113 27.97 -17.01 -29.36
CA ASP A 113 28.92 -15.90 -29.52
C ASP A 113 28.29 -14.55 -29.91
N LEU A 114 27.07 -14.29 -29.42
CA LEU A 114 26.34 -13.05 -29.66
C LEU A 114 26.91 -11.84 -28.89
N LEU A 115 27.84 -12.06 -27.94
CA LEU A 115 28.48 -11.03 -27.12
C LEU A 115 29.97 -10.82 -27.45
N ASN A 116 30.37 -11.08 -28.69
CA ASN A 116 31.69 -10.74 -29.23
C ASN A 116 32.87 -11.35 -28.44
N GLY A 117 32.91 -12.67 -28.31
CA GLY A 117 34.06 -13.40 -27.77
C GLY A 117 34.08 -13.59 -26.25
N LEU A 118 32.93 -13.41 -25.57
CA LEU A 118 32.84 -13.75 -24.14
C LEU A 118 32.88 -15.27 -23.95
N PRO A 119 33.82 -15.80 -23.16
CA PRO A 119 33.97 -17.24 -23.01
C PRO A 119 32.84 -17.84 -22.18
N ALA A 120 32.16 -18.87 -22.72
CA ALA A 120 31.12 -19.62 -22.03
C ALA A 120 31.58 -20.23 -20.69
N SER A 121 32.87 -20.54 -20.55
CA SER A 121 33.45 -21.02 -19.29
C SER A 121 33.34 -20.03 -18.13
N LYS A 122 33.13 -18.74 -18.40
CA LYS A 122 32.91 -17.70 -17.38
C LYS A 122 31.43 -17.49 -17.06
N PHE A 123 30.53 -18.38 -17.49
CA PHE A 123 29.10 -18.30 -17.16
C PHE A 123 28.82 -18.02 -15.68
N PRO A 124 29.42 -18.72 -14.69
CA PRO A 124 29.15 -18.46 -13.27
C PRO A 124 29.50 -17.02 -12.82
N LYS A 125 30.46 -16.38 -13.48
CA LYS A 125 30.85 -14.99 -13.21
C LYS A 125 29.80 -14.01 -13.71
N PHE A 126 29.20 -14.28 -14.87
CA PHE A 126 28.23 -13.38 -15.51
C PHE A 126 26.79 -13.66 -15.07
N ASN A 127 26.50 -14.88 -14.63
CA ASN A 127 25.19 -15.28 -14.13
C ASN A 127 24.99 -14.83 -12.66
N GLN A 128 25.12 -13.53 -12.42
CA GLN A 128 24.89 -12.88 -11.13
C GLN A 128 23.95 -11.67 -11.31
N PRO A 129 22.73 -11.87 -11.83
CA PRO A 129 21.81 -10.77 -12.04
C PRO A 129 21.36 -10.16 -10.70
N ILE A 130 21.26 -8.83 -10.65
CA ILE A 130 20.66 -8.10 -9.53
C ILE A 130 19.29 -7.60 -10.00
N TRP A 131 18.23 -8.23 -9.51
CA TRP A 131 16.87 -7.85 -9.84
C TRP A 131 16.36 -6.76 -8.91
N ARG A 132 15.89 -5.66 -9.48
CA ARG A 132 15.32 -4.54 -8.73
C ARG A 132 13.81 -4.53 -8.91
N ALA A 133 13.11 -4.94 -7.87
CA ALA A 133 11.66 -4.86 -7.84
C ALA A 133 11.19 -3.43 -7.58
N ARG A 134 9.90 -3.18 -7.79
CA ARG A 134 9.28 -1.90 -7.49
C ARG A 134 9.46 -1.55 -6.01
N GLY A 135 10.05 -0.38 -5.74
CA GLY A 135 10.17 0.15 -4.38
C GLY A 135 8.84 0.64 -3.81
N TRP A 136 8.87 0.99 -2.52
CA TRP A 136 7.69 1.43 -1.78
C TRP A 136 7.86 2.84 -1.26
N GLN A 137 6.81 3.65 -1.36
CA GLN A 137 6.79 4.96 -0.74
C GLN A 137 6.39 4.87 0.73
N TRP A 138 7.02 5.69 1.56
CA TRP A 138 6.70 5.79 2.97
C TRP A 138 5.46 6.65 3.20
N ILE A 139 4.74 6.38 4.28
CA ILE A 139 3.51 7.11 4.61
C ILE A 139 3.85 8.51 5.14
N ASP A 140 4.96 8.64 5.86
CA ASP A 140 5.58 9.93 6.19
C ASP A 140 6.99 9.96 5.55
N PRO A 141 7.10 10.45 4.30
CA PRO A 141 8.38 10.49 3.59
C PRO A 141 9.44 11.31 4.32
N LYS A 142 9.04 12.37 5.03
CA LYS A 142 9.99 13.29 5.67
C LYS A 142 10.74 12.60 6.79
N LYS A 143 10.02 11.98 7.74
CA LYS A 143 10.65 11.27 8.87
C LYS A 143 11.54 10.13 8.40
N GLU A 144 11.12 9.41 7.36
CA GLU A 144 11.90 8.29 6.86
C GLU A 144 13.16 8.76 6.14
N VAL A 145 13.08 9.82 5.32
CA VAL A 145 14.27 10.39 4.66
C VAL A 145 15.26 10.94 5.69
N GLU A 146 14.78 11.55 6.78
CA GLU A 146 15.64 11.95 7.90
C GLU A 146 16.34 10.76 8.55
N ALA A 147 15.63 9.65 8.79
CA ALA A 147 16.22 8.41 9.31
C ALA A 147 17.25 7.79 8.34
N LEU A 148 16.94 7.74 7.05
CA LEU A 148 17.84 7.24 6.01
C LEU A 148 19.10 8.10 5.91
N LYS A 149 18.96 9.43 6.00
CA LYS A 149 20.09 10.36 6.04
C LYS A 149 21.01 10.06 7.22
N VAL A 150 20.46 9.92 8.41
CA VAL A 150 21.23 9.57 9.62
C VAL A 150 21.90 8.20 9.46
N GLY A 151 21.20 7.22 8.86
CA GLY A 151 21.77 5.89 8.59
C GLY A 151 22.96 5.92 7.64
N VAL A 152 22.88 6.73 6.57
CA VAL A 152 23.98 6.94 5.62
C VAL A 152 25.13 7.71 6.26
N GLU A 153 24.84 8.79 6.99
CA GLU A 153 25.86 9.59 7.70
C GLU A 153 26.62 8.76 8.74
N ASN A 154 25.94 7.83 9.42
CA ASN A 154 26.55 6.91 10.39
C ASN A 154 27.25 5.70 9.74
N GLY A 155 27.11 5.51 8.42
CA GLY A 155 27.70 4.38 7.70
C GLY A 155 26.97 3.04 7.89
N PHE A 156 25.75 3.04 8.42
CA PHE A 156 24.91 1.82 8.51
C PHE A 156 24.22 1.48 7.19
N LEU A 157 24.00 2.48 6.33
CA LEU A 157 23.38 2.31 5.03
C LEU A 157 24.29 2.87 3.95
N SER A 158 24.44 2.15 2.84
CA SER A 158 25.02 2.69 1.63
C SER A 158 23.97 3.46 0.82
N HIS A 159 24.41 4.26 -0.15
CA HIS A 159 23.50 4.86 -1.12
C HIS A 159 22.72 3.81 -1.92
N GLN A 160 23.32 2.63 -2.15
CA GLN A 160 22.68 1.53 -2.86
C GLN A 160 21.50 0.96 -2.07
N ASP A 161 21.66 0.80 -0.76
CA ASP A 161 20.58 0.34 0.11
C ASP A 161 19.40 1.31 0.08
N VAL A 162 19.69 2.62 0.11
CA VAL A 162 18.67 3.66 0.04
C VAL A 162 17.94 3.63 -1.31
N GLN A 163 18.65 3.69 -2.44
CA GLN A 163 18.00 3.76 -3.76
C GLN A 163 17.31 2.44 -4.13
N ALA A 164 17.85 1.29 -3.70
CA ALA A 164 17.21 -0.01 -3.91
C ALA A 164 15.85 -0.10 -3.21
N SER A 165 15.67 0.54 -2.04
CA SER A 165 14.36 0.61 -1.37
C SER A 165 13.29 1.34 -2.20
N TYR A 166 13.72 2.25 -3.07
CA TYR A 166 12.88 2.96 -4.04
C TYR A 166 12.83 2.27 -5.41
N GLY A 167 13.47 1.10 -5.56
CA GLY A 167 13.54 0.36 -6.82
C GLY A 167 14.41 1.03 -7.88
N ARG A 168 15.43 1.81 -7.46
CA ARG A 168 16.33 2.57 -8.35
C ARG A 168 17.76 2.06 -8.27
N ASP A 169 18.52 2.32 -9.32
CA ASP A 169 19.97 2.16 -9.30
C ASP A 169 20.65 3.43 -8.77
N VAL A 170 21.71 3.27 -7.99
CA VAL A 170 22.55 4.41 -7.61
C VAL A 170 23.32 4.95 -8.79
N GLU A 171 23.80 4.08 -9.68
CA GLU A 171 24.59 4.50 -10.84
C GLU A 171 23.75 5.40 -11.75
N ASP A 172 22.51 5.01 -12.05
CA ASP A 172 21.55 5.83 -12.80
C ASP A 172 21.26 7.16 -12.10
N VAL A 173 21.04 7.13 -10.77
CA VAL A 173 20.75 8.33 -9.99
C VAL A 173 21.93 9.29 -10.00
N PHE A 174 23.17 8.79 -9.85
CA PHE A 174 24.37 9.62 -9.87
C PHE A 174 24.63 10.18 -11.27
N SER A 175 24.44 9.38 -12.31
CA SER A 175 24.53 9.82 -13.71
C SER A 175 23.51 10.93 -14.03
N GLN A 176 22.27 10.79 -13.54
CA GLN A 176 21.24 11.81 -13.72
C GLN A 176 21.58 13.09 -12.96
N ILE A 177 22.03 12.99 -11.70
CA ILE A 177 22.48 14.15 -10.91
C ILE A 177 23.60 14.89 -11.63
N GLN A 178 24.58 14.17 -12.19
CA GLN A 178 25.66 14.78 -12.96
C GLN A 178 25.12 15.49 -14.20
N SER A 179 24.25 14.82 -14.96
CA SER A 179 23.63 15.38 -16.17
C SER A 179 22.83 16.64 -15.87
N ASP A 180 22.09 16.66 -14.76
CA ASP A 180 21.31 17.81 -14.29
C ASP A 180 22.21 18.99 -13.93
N LYS A 181 23.38 18.74 -13.30
CA LYS A 181 24.38 19.78 -13.00
C LYS A 181 24.94 20.40 -14.27
N GLU A 182 25.35 19.57 -15.23
CA GLU A 182 25.88 20.04 -16.52
C GLU A 182 24.83 20.83 -17.30
N LEU A 183 23.56 20.43 -17.22
CA LEU A 183 22.45 21.14 -17.85
C LEU A 183 22.19 22.49 -17.18
N ALA A 184 22.18 22.54 -15.85
CA ALA A 184 22.00 23.77 -15.09
C ALA A 184 23.10 24.79 -15.43
N GLU A 185 24.35 24.34 -15.53
CA GLU A 185 25.48 25.18 -15.94
C GLU A 185 25.30 25.76 -17.35
N LYS A 186 24.84 24.94 -18.32
CA LYS A 186 24.56 25.41 -19.70
C LYS A 186 23.50 26.51 -19.76
N PHE A 187 22.53 26.50 -18.85
CA PHE A 187 21.47 27.52 -18.77
C PHE A 187 21.76 28.64 -17.77
N GLY A 188 22.92 28.62 -17.10
CA GLY A 188 23.25 29.60 -16.06
C GLY A 188 22.37 29.52 -14.80
N ILE A 189 21.80 28.35 -14.52
CA ILE A 189 20.96 28.09 -13.35
C ILE A 189 21.84 27.61 -12.18
N GLN A 190 21.72 28.25 -11.02
CA GLN A 190 22.37 27.77 -9.79
C GLN A 190 21.44 26.83 -9.03
N LEU A 191 21.88 25.59 -8.81
CA LEU A 191 21.14 24.62 -8.01
C LEU A 191 21.37 24.88 -6.52
N ALA A 192 20.29 25.10 -5.76
CA ALA A 192 20.38 25.35 -4.31
C ALA A 192 20.74 24.10 -3.48
N PHE A 193 20.61 22.90 -4.06
CA PHE A 193 20.80 21.63 -3.37
C PHE A 193 21.85 20.80 -4.09
N GLU A 194 22.99 20.58 -3.44
CA GLU A 194 23.93 19.55 -3.83
C GLU A 194 23.70 18.29 -3.00
N PRO A 195 23.59 17.10 -3.62
CA PRO A 195 23.25 15.87 -2.90
C PRO A 195 24.33 15.40 -1.90
N PHE A 196 25.54 15.96 -1.93
CA PHE A 196 26.69 15.49 -1.13
C PHE A 196 27.49 16.63 -0.44
N GLY A 197 26.94 17.85 -0.36
CA GLY A 197 27.66 19.05 0.09
C GLY A 197 26.97 19.78 1.25
N GLN A 198 27.77 20.34 2.15
CA GLN A 198 27.46 20.77 3.53
C GLN A 198 26.14 21.54 3.74
N LYS A 199 25.50 21.26 4.88
CA LYS A 199 24.39 22.02 5.46
C LYS A 199 24.56 23.51 5.16
N GLN A 200 23.62 24.09 4.42
CA GLN A 200 23.41 25.54 4.51
C GLN A 200 23.10 25.83 5.98
N ILE A 201 24.05 26.43 6.68
CA ILE A 201 23.83 27.04 7.98
C ILE A 201 22.82 28.14 7.70
N GLN A 202 21.55 27.91 8.03
CA GLN A 202 20.59 29.00 8.13
C GLN A 202 21.08 29.88 9.27
N GLN A 203 21.78 30.95 8.94
CA GLN A 203 22.00 32.06 9.86
C GLN A 203 20.62 32.68 10.13
N ASN A 204 19.94 32.18 11.15
CA ASN A 204 18.89 32.96 11.80
C ASN A 204 19.61 34.05 12.60
N GLU A 205 19.81 35.21 12.00
CA GLU A 205 20.09 36.42 12.77
C GLU A 205 18.92 36.63 13.75
N PRO A 206 19.17 36.78 15.06
CA PRO A 206 18.11 37.13 15.99
C PRO A 206 17.61 38.52 15.62
N LYS A 207 16.31 38.62 15.29
CA LYS A 207 15.63 39.92 15.19
C LYS A 207 15.78 40.64 16.52
N GLU A 208 16.43 41.80 16.51
CA GLU A 208 16.37 42.76 17.60
C GLU A 208 14.88 43.05 17.87
N VAL A 209 14.46 42.82 19.12
CA VAL A 209 13.15 43.22 19.59
C VAL A 209 13.26 44.71 19.87
N GLU A 210 12.66 45.54 19.01
CA GLU A 210 12.40 46.94 19.35
C GLU A 210 11.45 46.94 20.55
N GLU A 211 11.96 47.38 21.71
CA GLU A 211 11.15 47.69 22.88
C GLU A 211 10.27 48.91 22.54
N GLU A 212 8.97 48.69 22.32
CA GLU A 212 7.99 49.76 22.33
C GLU A 212 7.86 50.31 23.75
N GLU A 213 8.33 51.55 23.95
CA GLU A 213 8.02 52.39 25.10
C GLU A 213 6.50 52.65 25.18
N GLU A 214 5.83 52.07 26.17
CA GLU A 214 4.47 52.48 26.56
C GLU A 214 4.52 53.53 27.69
N LYS A 215 3.78 54.62 27.46
CA LYS A 215 3.54 55.75 28.37
C LYS A 215 2.61 55.42 29.53
#